data_AF-U6LV47-F1
#
_entry.id   AF-U6LV47-F1
#
_cell.length_a   1.000
_cell.length_b   1.000
_cell.length_c   1.000
_cell.angle_alpha   90.00
_cell.angle_beta   90.00
_cell.angle_gamma   90.00
#
_symmetry.space_group_name_H-M   'P 1'
#
loop_
_entity.id
_entity.type
_entity.pdbx_description
1 polymer ?
#
loop_
_entity_poly.entity_id
_entity_poly.type
_entity_poly.pdbx_seq_one_letter_code
_entity_poly.pdbx_strand_id
1 'polypeptide(L)'
;MAQPQNHLNKGNFDEQLKPGVHGQPLSAAGVAQPLSTSAPLASRDALNHSLETPRVVGQQQDAATRTKQSGGKLLFPFLVSALVALALSAVLARGRFFAAEKEKPVLAHPLETDHQSLKQTLKIVDETARRLRNKLKESSAQVRESFLKLYTPNMLLETFTEEQSKFWCEKYVEVLKSQPIPEEVADEAERQEFALRNLLFTTIFRAAEIRLDHLNKLEELSLGPQIPSASSLDLETILPHATVEDKQDAVSFQQFTRMLERLGVVGVAQEGDSGPKVSSVLADDLANAVAIKVHYDSCNLEVLQEFETFLASAQQAMAEMSEEERRRIENMEMPKLDVPFPLSVLTQAVERTKLRGEAERLSTAEILNWREQWNDVDVSTAAQDVRISQNTMFSVALDAKHSAVEEWGYLENETVLSTHALSAAVFLL
;
A
#
# COMPACT_ATOMS: atom_id res chain seq x y z
N MET A 1 -2.67 77.94 23.73
CA MET A 1 -3.46 76.69 23.78
C MET A 1 -2.84 75.71 22.77
N ALA A 2 -2.72 74.41 22.98
CA ALA A 2 -2.44 73.64 24.21
C ALA A 2 -2.05 72.20 23.80
N GLN A 3 -1.00 71.65 24.42
CA GLN A 3 -0.62 70.22 24.42
C GLN A 3 -1.64 69.38 25.25
N PRO A 4 -1.63 68.01 25.31
CA PRO A 4 -0.49 67.05 25.41
C PRO A 4 -0.61 65.79 24.48
N GLN A 5 0.01 64.61 24.68
CA GLN A 5 1.40 64.06 24.90
C GLN A 5 1.26 62.48 24.88
N ASN A 6 2.24 61.55 24.95
CA ASN A 6 3.70 61.60 25.18
C ASN A 6 4.50 60.39 24.59
N HIS A 7 5.82 60.38 24.86
CA HIS A 7 6.89 59.36 24.70
C HIS A 7 6.62 57.85 24.51
N LEU A 8 7.34 57.28 23.53
CA LEU A 8 8.37 56.21 23.62
C LEU A 8 8.59 55.47 24.96
N ASN A 9 8.84 54.14 24.87
CA ASN A 9 10.09 53.57 25.42
C ASN A 9 10.53 52.27 24.70
N LYS A 10 11.82 51.91 24.83
CA LYS A 10 12.43 50.61 24.48
C LYS A 10 13.06 49.99 25.75
N GLY A 11 13.23 48.67 25.78
CA GLY A 11 14.05 48.00 26.81
C GLY A 11 14.52 46.63 26.37
N ASN A 12 15.83 46.44 26.24
CA ASN A 12 16.46 45.12 26.31
C ASN A 12 16.64 44.75 27.79
N PHE A 13 16.69 43.45 28.11
CA PHE A 13 17.65 42.93 29.07
C PHE A 13 17.91 41.44 28.77
N ASP A 14 19.16 41.11 28.43
CA ASP A 14 19.70 39.79 28.69
C ASP A 14 20.09 39.73 30.17
N GLU A 15 19.77 38.65 30.87
CA GLU A 15 20.68 38.17 31.92
C GLU A 15 20.58 36.66 32.14
N GLN A 16 21.65 36.10 32.69
CA GLN A 16 21.88 34.66 32.83
C GLN A 16 21.41 34.17 34.20
N LEU A 17 21.24 32.85 34.36
CA LEU A 17 21.92 32.09 35.44
C LEU A 17 21.84 30.58 35.20
N LYS A 18 22.77 29.84 35.83
CA LYS A 18 22.98 28.38 35.71
C LYS A 18 22.81 27.69 37.10
N PRO A 19 22.89 26.35 37.22
CA PRO A 19 22.18 25.62 38.29
C PRO A 19 22.87 25.58 39.66
N GLY A 20 22.11 25.18 40.68
CA GLY A 20 22.58 24.81 42.02
C GLY A 20 22.01 23.45 42.46
N VAL A 21 22.72 22.73 43.35
CA VAL A 21 22.50 21.30 43.64
C VAL A 21 22.61 20.97 45.14
N HIS A 22 21.77 20.03 45.60
CA HIS A 22 21.73 19.33 46.90
C HIS A 22 21.39 20.12 48.19
N GLY A 23 20.62 19.46 49.09
CA GLY A 23 20.17 20.00 50.38
C GLY A 23 19.08 19.15 51.08
N GLN A 24 19.38 17.90 51.44
CA GLN A 24 18.53 16.98 52.23
C GLN A 24 18.68 17.23 53.77
N PRO A 25 17.99 16.52 54.70
CA PRO A 25 16.83 15.59 54.59
C PRO A 25 15.72 15.81 55.67
N LEU A 26 14.62 15.01 55.65
CA LEU A 26 14.17 14.12 56.77
C LEU A 26 12.72 13.58 56.63
N SER A 27 12.56 12.26 56.82
CA SER A 27 11.44 11.51 57.47
C SER A 27 9.95 11.70 57.06
N ALA A 28 9.08 10.68 57.08
CA ALA A 28 9.23 9.22 57.27
C ALA A 28 7.91 8.47 56.91
N ALA A 29 7.94 7.12 57.04
CA ALA A 29 6.85 6.14 56.87
C ALA A 29 6.38 5.88 55.40
N GLY A 30 6.37 4.64 54.88
CA GLY A 30 6.92 3.38 55.38
C GLY A 30 5.88 2.32 55.79
N VAL A 31 5.49 1.48 54.83
CA VAL A 31 4.78 0.20 55.03
C VAL A 31 5.47 -0.85 54.14
N ALA A 32 5.56 -2.10 54.58
CA ALA A 32 6.54 -3.08 54.07
C ALA A 32 5.94 -4.18 53.15
N GLN A 33 6.82 -4.78 52.35
CA GLN A 33 6.64 -6.14 51.80
C GLN A 33 6.77 -7.19 52.92
N PRO A 34 6.40 -8.46 52.64
CA PRO A 34 7.48 -9.45 52.52
C PRO A 34 7.42 -10.31 51.23
N LEU A 35 8.50 -11.06 51.00
CA LEU A 35 8.75 -11.93 49.83
C LEU A 35 8.28 -13.38 50.04
N SER A 36 8.37 -14.17 48.95
CA SER A 36 8.53 -15.64 48.91
C SER A 36 7.26 -16.49 49.16
N THR A 37 7.07 -17.66 48.52
CA THR A 37 7.96 -18.46 47.62
C THR A 37 7.14 -19.38 46.70
N SER A 38 7.84 -20.02 45.74
CA SER A 38 7.48 -21.29 45.07
C SER A 38 6.62 -21.26 43.79
N ALA A 39 7.07 -22.06 42.83
CA ALA A 39 6.36 -22.63 41.68
C ALA A 39 6.72 -24.15 41.66
N PRO A 40 6.33 -25.00 40.68
CA PRO A 40 5.45 -24.79 39.52
C PRO A 40 4.40 -25.94 39.36
N LEU A 41 3.83 -26.08 38.14
CA LEU A 41 3.18 -27.28 37.56
C LEU A 41 1.85 -27.80 38.17
N ALA A 42 0.81 -27.78 37.33
CA ALA A 42 -0.13 -28.90 37.15
C ALA A 42 -0.78 -28.80 35.75
N SER A 43 -1.28 -29.92 35.21
CA SER A 43 -1.93 -29.96 33.89
C SER A 43 -3.13 -30.92 33.90
N ARG A 44 -3.96 -30.81 32.85
CA ARG A 44 -4.91 -31.80 32.32
C ARG A 44 -6.30 -32.00 32.94
N ASP A 45 -7.21 -32.26 32.00
CA ASP A 45 -8.37 -33.16 31.98
C ASP A 45 -9.64 -32.86 32.81
N ALA A 46 -10.61 -32.28 32.09
CA ALA A 46 -11.97 -32.80 31.83
C ALA A 46 -12.94 -33.15 32.98
N LEU A 47 -14.18 -32.62 32.87
CA LEU A 47 -15.36 -33.46 32.60
C LEU A 47 -16.61 -32.64 32.15
N ASN A 48 -17.56 -33.32 31.52
CA ASN A 48 -18.79 -32.74 30.94
C ASN A 48 -20.00 -32.81 31.90
N HIS A 49 -20.91 -31.84 31.78
CA HIS A 49 -22.37 -32.04 31.76
C HIS A 49 -22.98 -30.87 30.96
N SER A 50 -23.87 -31.10 29.98
CA SER A 50 -25.32 -31.34 30.11
C SER A 50 -26.06 -30.18 30.81
N LEU A 51 -27.20 -29.69 30.33
CA LEU A 51 -28.05 -30.13 29.20
C LEU A 51 -29.05 -29.00 28.87
N GLU A 52 -29.43 -28.80 27.60
CA GLU A 52 -30.84 -28.68 27.21
C GLU A 52 -31.06 -28.70 25.69
N THR A 53 -32.18 -29.31 25.26
CA THR A 53 -32.67 -29.33 23.87
C THR A 53 -34.19 -29.32 23.87
N PRO A 54 -34.84 -28.59 22.94
CA PRO A 54 -36.20 -28.92 22.51
C PRO A 54 -36.22 -29.91 21.34
N ARG A 55 -37.19 -30.82 21.40
CA ARG A 55 -37.59 -31.83 20.41
C ARG A 55 -38.83 -31.31 19.61
N VAL A 56 -39.36 -31.85 18.50
CA VAL A 56 -39.04 -32.89 17.47
C VAL A 56 -40.10 -32.73 16.33
N VAL A 57 -40.07 -33.61 15.31
CA VAL A 57 -41.04 -33.85 14.21
C VAL A 57 -40.67 -33.15 12.90
N GLY A 58 -40.40 -33.81 11.77
CA GLY A 58 -40.08 -35.24 11.55
C GLY A 58 -40.95 -35.95 10.51
N GLN A 59 -40.34 -36.41 9.42
CA GLN A 59 -40.96 -37.33 8.45
C GLN A 59 -39.88 -38.18 7.76
N GLN A 60 -40.12 -39.48 7.61
CA GLN A 60 -39.22 -40.41 6.90
C GLN A 60 -39.57 -40.50 5.42
N GLN A 61 -38.56 -40.77 4.58
CA GLN A 61 -38.72 -41.80 3.54
C GLN A 61 -37.39 -42.48 3.21
N ASP A 62 -37.29 -43.77 3.55
CA ASP A 62 -36.13 -44.61 3.25
C ASP A 62 -36.21 -45.19 1.83
N ALA A 63 -35.11 -45.15 1.08
CA ALA A 63 -34.90 -45.95 -0.14
C ALA A 63 -33.41 -46.25 -0.34
N ALA A 64 -32.92 -47.35 0.22
CA ALA A 64 -31.50 -47.71 0.18
C ALA A 64 -31.08 -48.31 -1.17
N THR A 65 -29.99 -47.82 -1.76
CA THR A 65 -29.18 -48.56 -2.74
C THR A 65 -27.78 -48.85 -2.18
N ARG A 66 -27.37 -50.11 -2.28
CA ARG A 66 -26.26 -50.71 -1.52
C ARG A 66 -25.15 -51.16 -2.47
N THR A 67 -24.22 -50.28 -2.80
CA THR A 67 -23.07 -50.58 -3.68
C THR A 67 -21.82 -50.94 -2.88
N LYS A 68 -21.14 -51.99 -3.35
CA LYS A 68 -20.05 -52.71 -2.65
C LYS A 68 -18.80 -51.84 -2.45
N GLN A 69 -18.08 -52.10 -1.37
CA GLN A 69 -16.65 -51.82 -1.32
C GLN A 69 -15.92 -52.62 -2.42
N SER A 70 -15.12 -51.92 -3.21
CA SER A 70 -13.97 -52.42 -3.97
C SER A 70 -12.90 -51.35 -3.78
N GLY A 71 -11.74 -51.66 -3.20
CA GLY A 71 -10.64 -52.22 -3.99
C GLY A 71 -9.65 -51.08 -4.26
N GLY A 72 -8.67 -50.92 -3.39
CA GLY A 72 -7.79 -49.74 -3.41
C GLY A 72 -6.78 -49.69 -4.55
N LYS A 73 -6.03 -48.57 -4.61
CA LYS A 73 -5.04 -48.14 -5.62
C LYS A 73 -5.62 -47.37 -6.82
N LEU A 74 -5.78 -46.04 -6.68
CA LEU A 74 -5.78 -45.11 -7.83
C LEU A 74 -5.33 -43.66 -7.50
N LEU A 75 -4.70 -43.41 -6.35
CA LEU A 75 -4.20 -42.07 -5.95
C LEU A 75 -2.84 -41.69 -6.57
N PHE A 76 -2.08 -42.66 -7.09
CA PHE A 76 -0.73 -42.42 -7.61
C PHE A 76 -0.62 -41.50 -8.85
N PRO A 77 -1.48 -41.60 -9.91
CA PRO A 77 -1.31 -40.77 -11.09
C PRO A 77 -1.52 -39.28 -10.80
N PHE A 78 -2.47 -38.93 -9.91
CA PHE A 78 -2.76 -37.53 -9.55
C PHE A 78 -1.62 -36.86 -8.77
N LEU A 79 -0.96 -37.58 -7.85
CA LEU A 79 0.17 -37.04 -7.12
C LEU A 79 1.39 -36.83 -8.04
N VAL A 80 1.62 -37.73 -9.00
CA VAL A 80 2.70 -37.59 -9.99
C VAL A 80 2.40 -36.45 -10.97
N SER A 81 1.16 -36.32 -11.47
CA SER A 81 0.81 -35.20 -12.36
C SER A 81 0.86 -33.85 -11.64
N ALA A 82 0.46 -33.78 -10.37
CA ALA A 82 0.58 -32.57 -9.55
C ALA A 82 2.06 -32.18 -9.35
N LEU A 83 2.93 -33.13 -9.00
CA LEU A 83 4.38 -32.89 -8.86
C LEU A 83 5.04 -32.47 -10.18
N VAL A 84 4.64 -33.07 -11.31
CA VAL A 84 5.13 -32.69 -12.65
C VAL A 84 4.64 -31.30 -13.04
N ALA A 85 3.40 -30.94 -12.71
CA ALA A 85 2.88 -29.59 -12.93
C ALA A 85 3.60 -28.54 -12.05
N LEU A 86 3.92 -28.87 -10.79
CA LEU A 86 4.69 -28.01 -9.88
C LEU A 86 6.15 -27.86 -10.33
N ALA A 87 6.76 -28.93 -10.85
CA ALA A 87 8.10 -28.86 -11.44
C ALA A 87 8.11 -28.03 -12.72
N LEU A 88 7.08 -28.16 -13.58
CA LEU A 88 6.93 -27.35 -14.79
C LEU A 88 6.63 -25.88 -14.48
N SER A 89 5.78 -25.57 -13.50
CA SER A 89 5.53 -24.17 -13.10
C SER A 89 6.78 -23.54 -12.50
N ALA A 90 7.55 -24.26 -11.67
CA ALA A 90 8.83 -23.80 -11.15
C ALA A 90 9.87 -23.58 -12.27
N VAL A 91 9.94 -24.47 -13.27
CA VAL A 91 10.85 -24.32 -14.43
C VAL A 91 10.40 -23.18 -15.34
N LEU A 92 9.10 -22.97 -15.56
CA LEU A 92 8.57 -21.87 -16.37
C LEU A 92 8.71 -20.51 -15.67
N ALA A 93 8.48 -20.44 -14.35
CA ALA A 93 8.73 -19.25 -13.55
C ALA A 93 10.23 -18.88 -13.58
N ARG A 94 11.12 -19.85 -13.34
CA ARG A 94 12.57 -19.65 -13.42
C ARG A 94 13.05 -19.32 -14.84
N GLY A 95 12.39 -19.87 -15.86
CA GLY A 95 12.63 -19.54 -17.27
C GLY A 95 12.21 -18.11 -17.64
N ARG A 96 11.11 -17.60 -17.07
CA ARG A 96 10.72 -16.19 -17.18
C ARG A 96 11.69 -15.27 -16.42
N PHE A 97 12.13 -15.67 -15.23
CA PHE A 97 13.14 -14.95 -14.44
C PHE A 97 14.44 -14.76 -15.24
N PHE A 98 14.98 -15.84 -15.82
CA PHE A 98 16.16 -15.80 -16.71
C PHE A 98 15.93 -15.16 -18.10
N ALA A 99 14.68 -14.84 -18.45
CA ALA A 99 14.36 -14.05 -19.64
C ALA A 99 14.32 -12.55 -19.31
N ALA A 100 13.68 -12.17 -18.19
CA ALA A 100 13.69 -10.80 -17.66
C ALA A 100 15.12 -10.31 -17.38
N GLU A 101 15.99 -11.18 -16.86
CA GLU A 101 17.42 -10.90 -16.60
C GLU A 101 18.23 -10.53 -17.87
N LYS A 102 17.64 -10.65 -19.08
CA LYS A 102 18.28 -10.31 -20.37
C LYS A 102 17.72 -9.08 -21.05
N GLU A 103 16.55 -8.60 -20.66
CA GLU A 103 16.11 -7.26 -21.02
C GLU A 103 16.84 -6.27 -20.12
N LYS A 104 18.03 -5.83 -20.55
CA LYS A 104 18.72 -4.71 -19.90
C LYS A 104 17.71 -3.56 -19.79
N PRO A 105 17.38 -3.07 -18.58
CA PRO A 105 16.48 -1.94 -18.46
C PRO A 105 17.07 -0.76 -19.22
N VAL A 106 16.21 0.03 -19.85
CA VAL A 106 16.62 1.32 -20.41
C VAL A 106 17.07 2.16 -19.23
N LEU A 107 18.39 2.29 -19.06
CA LEU A 107 18.99 2.97 -17.93
C LEU A 107 18.40 4.37 -17.79
N ALA A 108 18.14 4.76 -16.54
CA ALA A 108 17.63 6.06 -16.21
C ALA A 108 18.60 7.16 -16.69
N HIS A 109 18.14 8.41 -16.67
CA HIS A 109 19.05 9.52 -16.96
C HIS A 109 20.14 9.56 -15.89
N PRO A 110 21.43 9.69 -16.27
CA PRO A 110 22.52 9.68 -15.31
C PRO A 110 22.32 10.79 -14.27
N LEU A 111 22.63 10.49 -13.01
CA LEU A 111 22.52 11.44 -11.91
C LEU A 111 23.50 12.60 -12.11
N GLU A 112 22.97 13.76 -12.49
CA GLU A 112 23.76 14.98 -12.66
C GLU A 112 24.26 15.49 -11.29
N THR A 113 25.58 15.41 -11.10
CA THR A 113 26.26 15.63 -9.80
C THR A 113 27.06 16.94 -9.76
N ASP A 114 26.84 17.84 -10.72
CA ASP A 114 27.34 19.21 -10.64
C ASP A 114 26.51 20.05 -9.64
N HIS A 115 27.13 21.09 -9.12
CA HIS A 115 26.56 21.93 -8.05
C HIS A 115 25.32 22.74 -8.48
N GLN A 116 25.01 22.90 -9.77
CA GLN A 116 23.73 23.45 -10.22
C GLN A 116 22.64 22.36 -10.25
N SER A 117 22.92 21.17 -10.78
CA SER A 117 21.91 20.09 -10.77
C SER A 117 21.67 19.52 -9.36
N LEU A 118 22.66 19.50 -8.46
CA LEU A 118 22.42 19.24 -7.03
C LEU A 118 21.46 20.28 -6.40
N LYS A 119 21.54 21.56 -6.79
CA LYS A 119 20.55 22.58 -6.37
C LYS A 119 19.18 22.36 -7.01
N GLN A 120 19.12 21.90 -8.25
CA GLN A 120 17.87 21.60 -8.94
C GLN A 120 17.15 20.41 -8.29
N THR A 121 17.85 19.34 -7.90
CA THR A 121 17.22 18.21 -7.19
C THR A 121 16.57 18.65 -5.87
N LEU A 122 17.26 19.45 -5.04
CA LEU A 122 16.69 19.99 -3.79
C LEU A 122 15.49 20.91 -4.05
N LYS A 123 15.49 21.68 -5.15
CA LYS A 123 14.34 22.48 -5.58
C LYS A 123 13.15 21.61 -5.99
N ILE A 124 13.39 20.53 -6.74
CA ILE A 124 12.36 19.58 -7.20
C ILE A 124 11.69 18.89 -6.01
N VAL A 125 12.46 18.53 -4.97
CA VAL A 125 11.90 18.02 -3.70
C VAL A 125 10.92 19.02 -3.08
N ASP A 126 11.34 20.29 -2.93
CA ASP A 126 10.51 21.33 -2.31
C ASP A 126 9.25 21.67 -3.12
N GLU A 127 9.34 21.65 -4.46
CA GLU A 127 8.18 21.84 -5.34
C GLU A 127 7.22 20.65 -5.28
N THR A 128 7.72 19.41 -5.25
CA THR A 128 6.91 18.18 -5.12
C THR A 128 6.23 18.10 -3.75
N ALA A 129 6.97 18.31 -2.66
CA ALA A 129 6.41 18.34 -1.30
C ALA A 129 5.37 19.46 -1.11
N ARG A 130 5.49 20.58 -1.85
CA ARG A 130 4.47 21.65 -1.87
C ARG A 130 3.23 21.25 -2.64
N ARG A 131 3.35 20.56 -3.79
CA ARG A 131 2.19 20.00 -4.51
C ARG A 131 1.46 18.96 -3.66
N LEU A 132 2.19 18.02 -3.06
CA LEU A 132 1.63 17.02 -2.14
C LEU A 132 0.84 17.68 -0.99
N ARG A 133 1.41 18.71 -0.35
CA ARG A 133 0.74 19.47 0.72
C ARG A 133 -0.51 20.20 0.25
N ASN A 134 -0.50 20.76 -0.95
CA ASN A 134 -1.67 21.40 -1.57
C ASN A 134 -2.75 20.36 -1.88
N LYS A 135 -2.41 19.26 -2.57
CA LYS A 135 -3.32 18.13 -2.85
C LYS A 135 -3.95 17.59 -1.58
N LEU A 136 -3.18 17.33 -0.52
CA LEU A 136 -3.70 16.93 0.79
C LEU A 136 -4.71 17.94 1.34
N LYS A 137 -4.41 19.24 1.29
CA LYS A 137 -5.28 20.31 1.79
C LYS A 137 -6.55 20.50 0.96
N GLU A 138 -6.49 20.25 -0.35
CA GLU A 138 -7.58 20.40 -1.32
C GLU A 138 -8.48 19.15 -1.37
N SER A 139 -7.94 17.97 -1.04
CA SER A 139 -8.68 16.70 -0.88
C SER A 139 -9.71 16.78 0.23
N SER A 140 -10.80 16.01 0.10
CA SER A 140 -11.83 15.91 1.15
C SER A 140 -11.29 15.33 2.46
N ALA A 141 -12.07 15.47 3.54
CA ALA A 141 -11.74 14.83 4.81
C ALA A 141 -11.68 13.29 4.68
N GLN A 142 -12.61 12.71 3.92
CA GLN A 142 -12.70 11.26 3.68
C GLN A 142 -11.54 10.74 2.82
N VAL A 143 -11.09 11.51 1.82
CA VAL A 143 -9.90 11.17 1.02
C VAL A 143 -8.63 11.24 1.88
N ARG A 144 -8.47 12.25 2.75
CA ARG A 144 -7.34 12.31 3.68
C ARG A 144 -7.35 11.14 4.67
N GLU A 145 -8.50 10.84 5.25
CA GLU A 145 -8.66 9.69 6.18
C GLU A 145 -8.34 8.37 5.48
N SER A 146 -8.83 8.16 4.26
CA SER A 146 -8.51 6.98 3.44
C SER A 146 -7.03 6.89 3.09
N PHE A 147 -6.37 8.02 2.81
CA PHE A 147 -4.93 8.05 2.55
C PHE A 147 -4.11 7.61 3.78
N LEU A 148 -4.46 8.11 4.96
CA LEU A 148 -3.85 7.68 6.22
C LEU A 148 -4.15 6.21 6.53
N LYS A 149 -5.39 5.76 6.30
CA LYS A 149 -5.84 4.38 6.56
C LYS A 149 -5.18 3.35 5.63
N LEU A 150 -4.70 3.72 4.44
CA LEU A 150 -4.27 2.76 3.40
C LEU A 150 -2.80 2.91 2.94
N TYR A 151 -2.21 4.09 3.07
CA TYR A 151 -0.92 4.43 2.44
C TYR A 151 0.12 5.04 3.39
N THR A 152 -0.11 5.00 4.71
CA THR A 152 0.87 5.39 5.73
C THR A 152 1.01 4.30 6.82
N PRO A 153 2.08 4.33 7.65
CA PRO A 153 2.31 3.31 8.69
C PRO A 153 1.24 3.21 9.80
N ASN A 154 0.19 4.04 9.77
CA ASN A 154 -0.99 3.98 10.65
C ASN A 154 -1.60 2.57 10.74
N MET A 155 -1.55 1.78 9.65
CA MET A 155 -2.08 0.42 9.65
C MET A 155 -1.39 -0.52 10.67
N LEU A 156 -0.23 -0.13 11.21
CA LEU A 156 0.51 -0.84 12.25
C LEU A 156 0.59 -0.06 13.58
N LEU A 157 0.02 1.14 13.66
CA LEU A 157 0.16 2.06 14.80
C LEU A 157 -1.19 2.74 15.11
N GLU A 158 -1.86 2.28 16.16
CA GLU A 158 -3.22 2.70 16.58
C GLU A 158 -3.40 4.22 16.86
N THR A 159 -2.34 5.02 16.80
CA THR A 159 -2.27 6.39 17.36
C THR A 159 -1.84 7.49 16.39
N PHE A 160 -1.52 7.17 15.12
CA PHE A 160 -0.94 8.17 14.20
C PHE A 160 -2.00 9.11 13.58
N THR A 161 -1.74 10.43 13.55
CA THR A 161 -2.75 11.46 13.21
C THR A 161 -2.51 12.24 11.90
N GLU A 162 -3.51 13.01 11.44
CA GLU A 162 -3.39 13.87 10.24
C GLU A 162 -2.29 14.95 10.40
N GLU A 163 -2.11 15.48 11.62
CA GLU A 163 -1.04 16.41 11.96
C GLU A 163 0.34 15.76 11.81
N GLN A 164 0.48 14.50 12.21
CA GLN A 164 1.73 13.76 12.13
C GLN A 164 2.11 13.45 10.67
N SER A 165 1.14 13.17 9.79
CA SER A 165 1.40 13.01 8.34
C SER A 165 1.89 14.32 7.69
N LYS A 166 1.28 15.45 8.04
CA LYS A 166 1.73 16.77 7.56
C LYS A 166 3.13 17.10 8.06
N PHE A 167 3.37 16.87 9.36
CA PHE A 167 4.67 17.07 10.00
C PHE A 167 5.76 16.18 9.40
N TRP A 168 5.44 14.93 9.04
CA TRP A 168 6.34 13.99 8.38
C TRP A 168 6.85 14.50 7.02
N CYS A 169 5.99 15.07 6.18
CA CYS A 169 6.41 15.70 4.92
C CYS A 169 7.33 16.91 5.15
N GLU A 170 6.96 17.76 6.12
CA GLU A 170 7.66 19.02 6.40
C GLU A 170 9.05 18.75 7.02
N LYS A 171 9.13 17.82 7.99
CA LYS A 171 10.37 17.35 8.64
C LYS A 171 11.44 16.96 7.62
N TYR A 172 11.09 16.23 6.56
CA TYR A 172 12.07 15.82 5.55
C TYR A 172 12.57 16.95 4.66
N VAL A 173 11.69 17.86 4.22
CA VAL A 173 12.09 19.02 3.42
C VAL A 173 13.03 19.92 4.24
N GLU A 174 12.76 20.11 5.52
CA GLU A 174 13.64 20.84 6.44
C GLU A 174 14.96 20.10 6.73
N VAL A 175 14.93 18.77 6.85
CA VAL A 175 16.13 17.92 6.95
C VAL A 175 17.05 18.14 5.76
N LEU A 176 16.55 17.96 4.54
CA LEU A 176 17.34 18.10 3.31
C LEU A 176 17.85 19.53 3.11
N LYS A 177 16.99 20.54 3.32
CA LYS A 177 17.39 21.96 3.25
C LYS A 177 18.40 22.38 4.32
N SER A 178 18.57 21.59 5.39
CA SER A 178 19.58 21.81 6.44
C SER A 178 20.90 21.07 6.20
N GLN A 179 21.00 20.24 5.16
CA GLN A 179 22.28 19.72 4.68
C GLN A 179 23.03 20.82 3.89
N PRO A 180 24.36 20.94 4.01
CA PRO A 180 25.14 21.65 3.01
C PRO A 180 25.00 20.94 1.67
N ILE A 181 24.94 21.69 0.58
CA ILE A 181 25.07 21.12 -0.77
C ILE A 181 26.56 20.88 -1.01
N PRO A 182 27.01 19.66 -1.34
CA PRO A 182 28.42 19.38 -1.59
C PRO A 182 28.99 20.29 -2.70
N GLU A 183 30.22 20.75 -2.51
CA GLU A 183 30.94 21.57 -3.49
C GLU A 183 31.46 20.74 -4.67
N GLU A 184 31.84 21.38 -5.77
CA GLU A 184 32.41 20.70 -6.95
C GLU A 184 33.75 19.98 -6.68
N VAL A 185 34.40 20.31 -5.56
CA VAL A 185 35.61 19.64 -5.05
C VAL A 185 35.32 18.50 -4.07
N ALA A 186 34.05 18.26 -3.74
CA ALA A 186 33.63 17.16 -2.88
C ALA A 186 33.68 15.82 -3.63
N ASP A 187 33.78 14.75 -2.85
CA ASP A 187 33.84 13.38 -3.34
C ASP A 187 32.65 13.04 -4.25
N GLU A 188 32.88 12.20 -5.27
CA GLU A 188 31.82 11.87 -6.23
C GLU A 188 30.72 11.03 -5.58
N ALA A 189 31.08 10.10 -4.68
CA ALA A 189 30.11 9.35 -3.90
C ALA A 189 29.28 10.27 -2.97
N GLU A 190 29.88 11.29 -2.33
CA GLU A 190 29.13 12.29 -1.52
C GLU A 190 28.12 13.08 -2.38
N ARG A 191 28.52 13.50 -3.59
CA ARG A 191 27.65 14.20 -4.54
C ARG A 191 26.52 13.30 -5.04
N GLN A 192 26.81 12.03 -5.32
CA GLN A 192 25.82 11.03 -5.76
C GLN A 192 24.85 10.63 -4.63
N GLU A 193 25.31 10.48 -3.39
CA GLU A 193 24.46 10.26 -2.21
C GLU A 193 23.54 11.46 -1.94
N PHE A 194 24.00 12.70 -2.14
CA PHE A 194 23.12 13.88 -2.03
C PHE A 194 22.03 13.86 -3.11
N ALA A 195 22.40 13.56 -4.37
CA ALA A 195 21.44 13.44 -5.47
C ALA A 195 20.42 12.30 -5.25
N LEU A 196 20.87 11.12 -4.81
CA LEU A 196 20.02 9.96 -4.53
C LEU A 196 19.05 10.19 -3.36
N ARG A 197 19.48 10.87 -2.29
CA ARG A 197 18.58 11.25 -1.19
C ARG A 197 17.47 12.18 -1.68
N ASN A 198 17.80 13.19 -2.48
CA ASN A 198 16.79 14.07 -3.08
C ASN A 198 15.86 13.34 -4.08
N LEU A 199 16.39 12.40 -4.86
CA LEU A 199 15.59 11.58 -5.78
C LEU A 199 14.63 10.67 -5.00
N LEU A 200 15.10 9.94 -3.97
CA LEU A 200 14.27 9.09 -3.12
C LEU A 200 13.09 9.87 -2.52
N PHE A 201 13.32 11.04 -1.94
CA PHE A 201 12.24 11.85 -1.40
C PHE A 201 11.31 12.42 -2.48
N THR A 202 11.82 12.74 -3.67
CA THR A 202 10.99 13.11 -4.82
C THR A 202 10.06 11.96 -5.22
N THR A 203 10.60 10.75 -5.37
CA THR A 203 9.86 9.53 -5.69
C THR A 203 8.80 9.21 -4.64
N ILE A 204 9.14 9.24 -3.35
CA ILE A 204 8.19 9.03 -2.24
C ILE A 204 7.06 10.06 -2.29
N PHE A 205 7.37 11.35 -2.47
CA PHE A 205 6.32 12.38 -2.53
C PHE A 205 5.47 12.27 -3.80
N ARG A 206 6.02 11.89 -4.94
CA ARG A 206 5.24 11.62 -6.17
C ARG A 206 4.32 10.41 -6.02
N ALA A 207 4.81 9.31 -5.45
CA ALA A 207 3.98 8.14 -5.15
C ALA A 207 2.82 8.52 -4.23
N ALA A 208 3.03 9.38 -3.23
CA ALA A 208 1.96 9.94 -2.41
C ALA A 208 1.00 10.86 -3.19
N GLU A 209 1.49 11.70 -4.12
CA GLU A 209 0.63 12.47 -5.04
C GLU A 209 -0.27 11.54 -5.88
N ILE A 210 0.28 10.45 -6.44
CA ILE A 210 -0.46 9.46 -7.25
C ILE A 210 -1.52 8.72 -6.41
N ARG A 211 -1.18 8.26 -5.19
CA ARG A 211 -2.16 7.62 -4.29
C ARG A 211 -3.31 8.57 -3.92
N LEU A 212 -3.04 9.86 -3.73
CA LEU A 212 -4.08 10.86 -3.48
C LEU A 212 -4.95 11.14 -4.70
N ASP A 213 -4.36 11.25 -5.89
CA ASP A 213 -5.12 11.48 -7.12
C ASP A 213 -6.05 10.30 -7.43
N HIS A 214 -5.59 9.06 -7.19
CA HIS A 214 -6.43 7.87 -7.23
C HIS A 214 -7.59 7.91 -6.21
N LEU A 215 -7.34 8.28 -4.94
CA LEU A 215 -8.40 8.36 -3.93
C LEU A 215 -9.42 9.46 -4.23
N ASN A 216 -8.98 10.65 -4.68
CA ASN A 216 -9.88 11.70 -5.17
C ASN A 216 -10.68 11.20 -6.39
N LYS A 217 -10.07 10.40 -7.28
CA LYS A 217 -10.78 9.80 -8.43
C LYS A 217 -11.85 8.79 -8.00
N LEU A 218 -11.59 7.97 -6.99
CA LEU A 218 -12.63 7.09 -6.41
C LEU A 218 -13.76 7.89 -5.75
N GLU A 219 -13.44 8.99 -5.07
CA GLU A 219 -14.46 9.90 -4.52
C GLU A 219 -15.33 10.51 -5.64
N GLU A 220 -14.73 11.11 -6.68
CA GLU A 220 -15.43 11.64 -7.85
C GLU A 220 -16.36 10.59 -8.49
N LEU A 221 -15.86 9.37 -8.69
CA LEU A 221 -16.62 8.26 -9.27
C LEU A 221 -17.84 7.91 -8.39
N SER A 222 -17.68 7.91 -7.08
CA SER A 222 -18.75 7.62 -6.11
C SER A 222 -19.79 8.72 -5.90
N LEU A 223 -19.56 9.92 -6.44
CA LEU A 223 -20.59 10.94 -6.58
C LEU A 223 -21.50 10.66 -7.79
N GLY A 224 -21.13 9.71 -8.66
CA GLY A 224 -22.03 9.10 -9.63
C GLY A 224 -23.03 8.14 -8.97
N PRO A 225 -24.27 8.01 -9.48
CA PRO A 225 -25.39 7.36 -8.79
C PRO A 225 -25.32 5.82 -8.69
N GLN A 226 -24.14 5.22 -8.88
CA GLN A 226 -23.94 3.77 -9.02
C GLN A 226 -22.73 3.26 -8.24
N ILE A 227 -21.65 4.04 -8.11
CA ILE A 227 -20.38 3.58 -7.53
C ILE A 227 -20.38 3.77 -6.00
N PRO A 228 -20.10 2.71 -5.20
CA PRO A 228 -19.91 2.84 -3.75
C PRO A 228 -18.81 3.86 -3.37
N SER A 229 -18.99 4.54 -2.24
CA SER A 229 -18.04 5.57 -1.76
C SER A 229 -16.64 5.01 -1.56
N ALA A 230 -15.59 5.84 -1.69
CA ALA A 230 -14.20 5.43 -1.51
C ALA A 230 -13.90 4.81 -0.12
N SER A 231 -14.78 5.03 0.87
CA SER A 231 -14.77 4.38 2.19
C SER A 231 -15.26 2.92 2.18
N SER A 232 -15.97 2.46 1.14
CA SER A 232 -16.48 1.09 1.03
C SER A 232 -15.40 0.04 0.67
N LEU A 233 -14.13 0.39 0.86
CA LEU A 233 -13.05 -0.59 1.03
C LEU A 233 -13.16 -1.30 2.40
N ASP A 234 -14.05 -0.85 3.29
CA ASP A 234 -14.50 -1.64 4.44
C ASP A 234 -15.33 -2.87 4.00
N LEU A 235 -14.78 -4.04 4.33
CA LEU A 235 -15.05 -5.37 3.76
C LEU A 235 -16.48 -5.92 3.92
N GLU A 236 -17.34 -5.28 4.70
CA GLU A 236 -18.64 -5.83 5.13
C GLU A 236 -19.83 -5.43 4.25
N THR A 237 -19.62 -4.65 3.18
CA THR A 237 -20.70 -4.16 2.32
C THR A 237 -21.22 -5.23 1.36
N ILE A 238 -22.00 -6.18 1.89
CA ILE A 238 -22.82 -7.11 1.08
C ILE A 238 -23.87 -6.28 0.34
N LEU A 239 -23.66 -6.01 -0.95
CA LEU A 239 -24.70 -5.40 -1.78
C LEU A 239 -25.93 -6.32 -1.87
N PRO A 240 -27.15 -5.76 -1.93
CA PRO A 240 -28.36 -6.55 -2.00
C PRO A 240 -28.36 -7.40 -3.27
N HIS A 241 -28.58 -8.71 -3.12
CA HIS A 241 -28.86 -9.58 -4.27
C HIS A 241 -30.04 -9.01 -5.05
N ALA A 242 -29.83 -8.70 -6.33
CA ALA A 242 -30.86 -8.10 -7.17
C ALA A 242 -32.08 -9.03 -7.26
N THR A 243 -33.22 -8.57 -6.74
CA THR A 243 -34.51 -9.23 -6.93
C THR A 243 -34.85 -9.26 -8.42
N VAL A 244 -35.26 -10.43 -8.93
CA VAL A 244 -35.27 -10.84 -10.35
C VAL A 244 -36.30 -10.08 -11.23
N GLU A 245 -36.85 -8.97 -10.75
CA GLU A 245 -38.01 -8.26 -11.31
C GLU A 245 -37.73 -6.81 -11.73
N ASP A 246 -36.63 -6.57 -12.45
CA ASP A 246 -36.66 -5.52 -13.47
C ASP A 246 -36.05 -5.96 -14.81
N LYS A 247 -36.94 -6.11 -15.79
CA LYS A 247 -36.64 -6.51 -17.17
C LYS A 247 -37.01 -5.41 -18.18
N GLN A 248 -37.33 -4.20 -17.72
CA GLN A 248 -37.59 -3.07 -18.62
C GLN A 248 -36.26 -2.45 -19.10
N ASP A 249 -35.29 -2.28 -18.21
CA ASP A 249 -33.94 -1.79 -18.55
C ASP A 249 -32.92 -2.94 -18.68
N ALA A 250 -32.81 -3.48 -19.90
CA ALA A 250 -31.90 -4.58 -20.22
C ALA A 250 -30.68 -4.14 -21.06
N VAL A 251 -29.47 -4.44 -20.58
CA VAL A 251 -28.17 -3.94 -21.05
C VAL A 251 -27.41 -5.01 -21.84
N SER A 252 -26.98 -4.68 -23.07
CA SER A 252 -26.08 -5.53 -23.87
C SER A 252 -24.62 -5.32 -23.54
N PHE A 253 -23.75 -6.27 -23.89
CA PHE A 253 -22.30 -6.16 -23.68
C PHE A 253 -21.67 -4.90 -24.33
N GLN A 254 -22.22 -4.43 -25.46
CA GLN A 254 -21.79 -3.15 -26.05
C GLN A 254 -22.17 -1.94 -25.18
N GLN A 255 -23.34 -1.97 -24.52
CA GLN A 255 -23.74 -0.88 -23.62
C GLN A 255 -22.84 -0.87 -22.37
N PHE A 256 -22.56 -2.06 -21.80
CA PHE A 256 -21.63 -2.25 -20.69
C PHE A 256 -20.20 -1.77 -20.99
N THR A 257 -19.60 -2.16 -22.13
CA THR A 257 -18.24 -1.70 -22.49
C THR A 257 -18.17 -0.19 -22.74
N ARG A 258 -19.26 0.45 -23.18
CA ARG A 258 -19.39 1.92 -23.24
C ARG A 258 -19.65 2.58 -21.88
N MET A 259 -20.18 1.86 -20.90
CA MET A 259 -20.25 2.34 -19.51
C MET A 259 -18.85 2.34 -18.90
N LEU A 260 -18.10 1.23 -19.04
CA LEU A 260 -16.70 1.13 -18.62
C LEU A 260 -15.83 2.26 -19.20
N GLU A 261 -15.95 2.55 -20.50
CA GLU A 261 -15.26 3.66 -21.16
C GLU A 261 -15.56 5.02 -20.51
N ARG A 262 -16.84 5.29 -20.17
CA ARG A 262 -17.25 6.52 -19.45
C ARG A 262 -16.74 6.58 -18.01
N LEU A 263 -16.55 5.43 -17.37
CA LEU A 263 -15.92 5.31 -16.06
C LEU A 263 -14.38 5.40 -16.12
N GLY A 264 -13.80 5.57 -17.32
CA GLY A 264 -12.36 5.76 -17.54
C GLY A 264 -11.57 4.47 -17.82
N VAL A 265 -12.23 3.33 -17.99
CA VAL A 265 -11.58 2.06 -18.36
C VAL A 265 -11.26 2.08 -19.86
N VAL A 266 -9.99 2.21 -20.20
CA VAL A 266 -9.52 2.37 -21.58
C VAL A 266 -9.45 1.02 -22.33
N GLY A 267 -9.75 1.03 -23.63
CA GLY A 267 -9.50 -0.10 -24.54
C GLY A 267 -10.55 -1.21 -24.56
N VAL A 268 -11.60 -1.12 -23.75
CA VAL A 268 -12.68 -2.14 -23.68
C VAL A 268 -13.85 -1.88 -24.64
N ALA A 269 -14.00 -0.66 -25.17
CA ALA A 269 -15.14 -0.29 -26.03
C ALA A 269 -15.18 -1.12 -27.33
N GLN A 270 -16.37 -1.60 -27.72
CA GLN A 270 -16.57 -2.43 -28.91
C GLN A 270 -17.73 -1.96 -29.78
N GLU A 271 -17.64 -2.24 -31.08
CA GLU A 271 -18.71 -2.00 -32.06
C GLU A 271 -19.44 -3.29 -32.47
N GLY A 272 -20.74 -3.19 -32.70
CA GLY A 272 -21.59 -4.26 -33.23
C GLY A 272 -21.91 -5.38 -32.24
N ASP A 273 -23.00 -5.22 -31.48
CA ASP A 273 -23.71 -6.37 -30.91
C ASP A 273 -25.23 -6.16 -30.78
N SER A 274 -25.98 -7.23 -31.02
CA SER A 274 -27.42 -7.37 -30.76
C SER A 274 -27.76 -8.68 -30.03
N GLY A 275 -26.76 -9.28 -29.39
CA GLY A 275 -26.86 -10.54 -28.65
C GLY A 275 -27.56 -10.42 -27.30
N PRO A 276 -27.22 -11.31 -26.35
CA PRO A 276 -27.84 -11.34 -25.02
C PRO A 276 -27.83 -10.00 -24.28
N LYS A 277 -28.77 -9.87 -23.34
CA LYS A 277 -28.90 -8.72 -22.45
C LYS A 277 -29.11 -9.20 -21.02
N VAL A 278 -28.59 -8.43 -20.07
CA VAL A 278 -28.74 -8.64 -18.62
C VAL A 278 -29.51 -7.50 -17.98
N SER A 279 -29.96 -7.67 -16.74
CA SER A 279 -30.52 -6.56 -15.95
C SER A 279 -29.52 -5.42 -15.81
N SER A 280 -29.99 -4.17 -15.93
CA SER A 280 -29.17 -2.96 -15.74
C SER A 280 -28.40 -2.97 -14.43
N VAL A 281 -29.06 -3.33 -13.32
CA VAL A 281 -28.47 -3.39 -11.97
C VAL A 281 -27.22 -4.29 -11.91
N LEU A 282 -27.20 -5.40 -12.66
CA LEU A 282 -26.08 -6.34 -12.69
C LEU A 282 -24.94 -5.85 -13.61
N ALA A 283 -25.27 -5.23 -14.73
CA ALA A 283 -24.28 -4.61 -15.60
C ALA A 283 -23.64 -3.37 -14.95
N ASP A 284 -24.41 -2.61 -14.18
CA ASP A 284 -23.94 -1.49 -13.36
C ASP A 284 -22.99 -2.00 -12.27
N ASP A 285 -23.39 -2.99 -11.47
CA ASP A 285 -22.56 -3.54 -10.39
C ASP A 285 -21.20 -4.07 -10.90
N LEU A 286 -21.22 -4.87 -11.97
CA LEU A 286 -19.99 -5.32 -12.63
C LEU A 286 -19.16 -4.14 -13.14
N ALA A 287 -19.78 -3.11 -13.74
CA ALA A 287 -19.06 -1.96 -14.26
C ALA A 287 -18.37 -1.16 -13.13
N ASN A 288 -19.02 -1.05 -11.97
CA ASN A 288 -18.47 -0.38 -10.79
C ASN A 288 -17.28 -1.15 -10.22
N ALA A 289 -17.43 -2.48 -10.01
CA ALA A 289 -16.36 -3.34 -9.50
C ALA A 289 -15.13 -3.32 -10.44
N VAL A 290 -15.35 -3.43 -11.76
CA VAL A 290 -14.30 -3.36 -12.78
C VAL A 290 -13.63 -1.99 -12.79
N ALA A 291 -14.38 -0.89 -12.73
CA ALA A 291 -13.82 0.45 -12.73
C ALA A 291 -12.91 0.69 -11.51
N ILE A 292 -13.37 0.34 -10.30
CA ILE A 292 -12.57 0.48 -9.07
C ILE A 292 -11.28 -0.34 -9.18
N LYS A 293 -11.37 -1.62 -9.58
CA LYS A 293 -10.17 -2.47 -9.72
C LYS A 293 -9.21 -1.94 -10.80
N VAL A 294 -9.69 -1.54 -11.97
CA VAL A 294 -8.80 -1.02 -13.04
C VAL A 294 -8.11 0.29 -12.62
N HIS A 295 -8.80 1.19 -11.93
CA HIS A 295 -8.18 2.43 -11.40
C HIS A 295 -7.16 2.12 -10.30
N TYR A 296 -7.36 1.08 -9.50
CA TYR A 296 -6.40 0.62 -8.50
C TYR A 296 -5.18 -0.06 -9.14
N ASP A 297 -5.41 -0.94 -10.12
CA ASP A 297 -4.35 -1.62 -10.89
C ASP A 297 -3.46 -0.62 -11.66
N SER A 298 -4.04 0.47 -12.22
CA SER A 298 -3.26 1.57 -12.84
C SER A 298 -2.44 2.33 -11.81
N CYS A 299 -3.06 2.74 -10.69
CA CYS A 299 -2.40 3.46 -9.61
C CYS A 299 -1.20 2.67 -9.02
N ASN A 300 -1.36 1.36 -8.85
CA ASN A 300 -0.26 0.47 -8.44
C ASN A 300 0.89 0.45 -9.47
N LEU A 301 0.58 0.39 -10.76
CA LEU A 301 1.58 0.39 -11.83
C LEU A 301 2.34 1.73 -11.92
N GLU A 302 1.64 2.85 -11.77
CA GLU A 302 2.23 4.19 -11.78
C GLU A 302 3.17 4.43 -10.59
N VAL A 303 2.76 4.00 -9.38
CA VAL A 303 3.63 4.04 -8.19
C VAL A 303 4.83 3.09 -8.33
N LEU A 304 4.63 1.89 -8.87
CA LEU A 304 5.70 0.93 -9.12
C LEU A 304 6.76 1.52 -10.07
N GLN A 305 6.35 2.18 -11.15
CA GLN A 305 7.25 2.80 -12.12
C GLN A 305 8.12 3.92 -11.53
N GLU A 306 7.57 4.74 -10.63
CA GLU A 306 8.34 5.77 -9.90
C GLU A 306 9.45 5.14 -9.03
N PHE A 307 9.15 4.02 -8.34
CA PHE A 307 10.15 3.29 -7.55
C PHE A 307 11.14 2.48 -8.40
N GLU A 308 10.72 1.83 -9.49
CA GLU A 308 11.63 1.15 -10.43
C GLU A 308 12.62 2.16 -11.06
N THR A 309 12.16 3.37 -11.39
CA THR A 309 13.00 4.45 -11.93
C THR A 309 14.04 4.93 -10.91
N PHE A 310 13.66 5.05 -9.63
CA PHE A 310 14.61 5.35 -8.55
C PHE A 310 15.65 4.23 -8.38
N LEU A 311 15.22 2.97 -8.33
CA LEU A 311 16.13 1.83 -8.17
C LEU A 311 17.10 1.68 -9.35
N ALA A 312 16.64 1.89 -10.59
CA ALA A 312 17.51 1.89 -11.76
C ALA A 312 18.57 3.02 -11.69
N SER A 313 18.19 4.20 -11.19
CA SER A 313 19.12 5.32 -10.96
C SER A 313 20.17 5.00 -9.89
N ALA A 314 19.77 4.34 -8.79
CA ALA A 314 20.68 3.91 -7.73
C ALA A 314 21.62 2.77 -8.18
N GLN A 315 21.12 1.78 -8.92
CA GLN A 315 21.93 0.73 -9.54
C GLN A 315 22.96 1.30 -10.51
N GLN A 316 22.61 2.34 -11.27
CA GLN A 316 23.53 3.02 -12.18
C GLN A 316 24.64 3.78 -11.43
N ALA A 317 24.33 4.48 -10.33
CA ALA A 317 25.35 5.13 -9.49
C ALA A 317 26.34 4.10 -8.92
N MET A 318 25.83 2.97 -8.41
CA MET A 318 26.65 1.89 -7.84
C MET A 318 27.49 1.12 -8.88
N ALA A 319 27.28 1.31 -10.18
CA ALA A 319 27.89 0.46 -11.21
C ALA A 319 29.42 0.57 -11.26
N GLU A 320 29.97 1.78 -11.12
CA GLU A 320 31.41 2.07 -11.31
C GLU A 320 32.18 2.26 -9.97
N MET A 321 31.48 2.18 -8.84
CA MET A 321 31.99 2.38 -7.48
C MET A 321 32.84 1.24 -6.91
N SER A 322 33.63 1.53 -5.88
CA SER A 322 34.24 0.55 -4.96
C SER A 322 33.19 -0.21 -4.11
N GLU A 323 33.62 -1.24 -3.39
CA GLU A 323 32.71 -2.02 -2.53
C GLU A 323 32.24 -1.20 -1.32
N GLU A 324 33.11 -0.36 -0.77
CA GLU A 324 32.84 0.55 0.33
C GLU A 324 31.81 1.63 -0.04
N GLU A 325 31.93 2.24 -1.22
CA GLU A 325 30.98 3.24 -1.73
C GLU A 325 29.61 2.61 -2.07
N ARG A 326 29.59 1.41 -2.67
CA ARG A 326 28.34 0.65 -2.89
C ARG A 326 27.62 0.40 -1.57
N ARG A 327 28.34 -0.07 -0.54
CA ARG A 327 27.76 -0.32 0.79
C ARG A 327 27.18 0.93 1.45
N ARG A 328 27.77 2.11 1.20
CA ARG A 328 27.21 3.40 1.66
C ARG A 328 25.87 3.70 0.98
N ILE A 329 25.71 3.48 -0.33
CA ILE A 329 24.43 3.70 -1.03
C ILE A 329 23.41 2.59 -0.74
N GLU A 330 23.84 1.35 -0.56
CA GLU A 330 22.97 0.24 -0.11
C GLU A 330 22.36 0.50 1.27
N ASN A 331 23.05 1.29 2.11
CA ASN A 331 22.67 1.65 3.48
C ASN A 331 22.73 3.18 3.67
N MET A 332 22.08 3.91 2.75
CA MET A 332 22.22 5.36 2.58
C MET A 332 21.92 6.14 3.87
N GLU A 333 22.87 6.96 4.34
CA GLU A 333 22.73 7.73 5.58
C GLU A 333 21.69 8.85 5.46
N MET A 334 20.60 8.71 6.22
CA MET A 334 19.47 9.63 6.22
C MET A 334 19.62 10.67 7.34
N PRO A 335 19.82 11.97 7.04
CA PRO A 335 20.17 12.93 8.06
C PRO A 335 19.06 13.14 9.10
N LYS A 336 19.44 13.16 10.39
CA LYS A 336 18.51 13.24 11.55
C LYS A 336 17.54 12.04 11.68
N LEU A 337 17.86 10.89 11.08
CA LEU A 337 17.27 9.59 11.41
C LEU A 337 18.35 8.70 12.05
N ASP A 338 17.96 7.88 13.04
CA ASP A 338 18.90 7.02 13.79
C ASP A 338 19.25 5.71 13.06
N VAL A 339 18.68 5.48 11.87
CA VAL A 339 18.79 4.25 11.08
C VAL A 339 19.02 4.63 9.61
N PRO A 340 19.95 3.98 8.89
CA PRO A 340 20.15 4.19 7.45
C PRO A 340 18.98 3.65 6.61
N PHE A 341 18.91 4.08 5.35
CA PHE A 341 17.93 3.57 4.39
C PHE A 341 18.45 2.30 3.68
N PRO A 342 17.82 1.13 3.87
CA PRO A 342 18.26 -0.12 3.22
C PRO A 342 17.68 -0.22 1.79
N LEU A 343 18.50 0.11 0.79
CA LEU A 343 18.12 0.01 -0.62
C LEU A 343 17.74 -1.42 -1.02
N SER A 344 18.35 -2.42 -0.40
CA SER A 344 18.10 -3.85 -0.62
C SER A 344 16.70 -4.30 -0.17
N VAL A 345 16.16 -3.73 0.91
CA VAL A 345 14.79 -4.02 1.38
C VAL A 345 13.76 -3.33 0.49
N LEU A 346 14.01 -2.07 0.07
CA LEU A 346 13.16 -1.41 -0.92
C LEU A 346 13.12 -2.21 -2.24
N THR A 347 14.28 -2.69 -2.71
CA THR A 347 14.37 -3.50 -3.94
C THR A 347 13.50 -4.75 -3.85
N GLN A 348 13.57 -5.50 -2.76
CA GLN A 348 12.72 -6.67 -2.54
C GLN A 348 11.23 -6.31 -2.42
N ALA A 349 10.88 -5.19 -1.79
CA ALA A 349 9.49 -4.74 -1.69
C ALA A 349 8.91 -4.37 -3.08
N VAL A 350 9.72 -3.73 -3.94
CA VAL A 350 9.37 -3.41 -5.33
C VAL A 350 9.22 -4.68 -6.17
N GLU A 351 10.16 -5.63 -6.09
CA GLU A 351 10.09 -6.91 -6.80
C GLU A 351 8.84 -7.72 -6.40
N ARG A 352 8.54 -7.81 -5.11
CA ARG A 352 7.33 -8.49 -4.60
C ARG A 352 6.05 -7.81 -5.09
N THR A 353 6.01 -6.47 -5.08
CA THR A 353 4.87 -5.68 -5.55
C THR A 353 4.66 -5.83 -7.06
N LYS A 354 5.74 -5.89 -7.84
CA LYS A 354 5.70 -6.19 -9.28
C LYS A 354 5.11 -7.57 -9.57
N LEU A 355 5.66 -8.61 -8.94
CA LEU A 355 5.20 -9.99 -9.13
C LEU A 355 3.73 -10.18 -8.71
N ARG A 356 3.29 -9.48 -7.65
CA ARG A 356 1.88 -9.40 -7.24
C ARG A 356 1.02 -8.71 -8.30
N GLY A 357 1.42 -7.50 -8.73
CA GLY A 357 0.69 -6.71 -9.74
C GLY A 357 0.58 -7.37 -11.11
N GLU A 358 1.58 -8.15 -11.54
CA GLU A 358 1.53 -8.94 -12.77
C GLU A 358 0.58 -10.15 -12.67
N ALA A 359 0.34 -10.68 -11.46
CA ALA A 359 -0.49 -11.87 -11.24
C ALA A 359 -1.97 -11.54 -10.91
N GLU A 360 -2.24 -10.38 -10.30
CA GLU A 360 -3.56 -10.00 -9.78
C GLU A 360 -4.31 -8.98 -10.64
N ARG A 361 -3.68 -8.44 -11.70
CA ARG A 361 -4.27 -7.39 -12.57
C ARG A 361 -5.42 -7.92 -13.43
N LEU A 362 -6.55 -7.20 -13.44
CA LEU A 362 -7.65 -7.48 -14.36
C LEU A 362 -7.27 -7.02 -15.78
N SER A 363 -7.29 -7.94 -16.75
CA SER A 363 -6.94 -7.64 -18.14
C SER A 363 -8.15 -7.29 -19.01
N THR A 364 -7.91 -6.47 -20.05
CA THR A 364 -8.89 -6.20 -21.11
C THR A 364 -9.38 -7.48 -21.81
N ALA A 365 -8.54 -8.53 -21.86
CA ALA A 365 -8.90 -9.80 -22.47
C ALA A 365 -9.95 -10.56 -21.64
N GLU A 366 -9.84 -10.57 -20.31
CA GLU A 366 -10.82 -11.19 -19.41
C GLU A 366 -12.15 -10.43 -19.45
N ILE A 367 -12.10 -9.08 -19.43
CA ILE A 367 -13.31 -8.24 -19.57
C ILE A 367 -14.05 -8.55 -20.88
N LEU A 368 -13.31 -8.72 -21.98
CA LEU A 368 -13.89 -9.05 -23.29
C LEU A 368 -14.39 -10.51 -23.38
N ASN A 369 -13.83 -11.44 -22.60
CA ASN A 369 -14.23 -12.85 -22.56
C ASN A 369 -15.64 -13.03 -21.97
N TRP A 370 -16.08 -12.17 -21.05
CA TRP A 370 -17.45 -12.19 -20.50
C TRP A 370 -18.55 -12.00 -21.56
N ARG A 371 -18.21 -11.53 -22.77
CA ARG A 371 -19.15 -11.47 -23.92
C ARG A 371 -19.75 -12.84 -24.25
N GLU A 372 -18.98 -13.92 -24.13
CA GLU A 372 -19.46 -15.29 -24.39
C GLU A 372 -20.41 -15.81 -23.30
N GLN A 373 -20.39 -15.17 -22.13
CA GLN A 373 -21.10 -15.55 -20.91
C GLN A 373 -22.12 -14.48 -20.48
N TRP A 374 -22.55 -13.58 -21.38
CA TRP A 374 -23.34 -12.39 -21.02
C TRP A 374 -24.80 -12.70 -20.63
N ASN A 375 -25.01 -13.20 -19.41
CA ASN A 375 -26.32 -13.47 -18.80
C ASN A 375 -26.32 -13.12 -17.29
N ASP A 376 -27.50 -12.96 -16.70
CA ASP A 376 -27.66 -12.46 -15.33
C ASP A 376 -26.88 -13.25 -14.27
N VAL A 377 -26.72 -14.57 -14.44
CA VAL A 377 -26.00 -15.43 -13.46
C VAL A 377 -24.50 -15.18 -13.54
N ASP A 378 -23.92 -15.33 -14.73
CA ASP A 378 -22.47 -15.24 -14.91
C ASP A 378 -21.95 -13.79 -14.73
N VAL A 379 -22.77 -12.77 -15.04
CA VAL A 379 -22.43 -11.36 -14.75
C VAL A 379 -22.41 -11.08 -13.24
N SER A 380 -23.35 -11.65 -12.48
CA SER A 380 -23.36 -11.57 -11.02
C SER A 380 -22.14 -12.26 -10.40
N THR A 381 -21.78 -13.46 -10.90
CA THR A 381 -20.55 -14.16 -10.50
C THR A 381 -19.29 -13.37 -10.85
N ALA A 382 -19.19 -12.80 -12.06
CA ALA A 382 -18.04 -11.98 -12.45
C ALA A 382 -17.87 -10.73 -11.56
N ALA A 383 -18.98 -10.08 -11.15
CA ALA A 383 -18.93 -8.94 -10.24
C ALA A 383 -18.42 -9.37 -8.86
N GLN A 384 -18.88 -10.53 -8.35
CA GLN A 384 -18.41 -11.10 -7.10
C GLN A 384 -16.92 -11.51 -7.16
N ASP A 385 -16.46 -12.13 -8.26
CA ASP A 385 -15.07 -12.56 -8.42
C ASP A 385 -14.11 -11.36 -8.48
N VAL A 386 -14.48 -10.27 -9.17
CA VAL A 386 -13.71 -9.01 -9.20
C VAL A 386 -13.61 -8.40 -7.79
N ARG A 387 -14.70 -8.41 -7.02
CA ARG A 387 -14.71 -7.95 -5.61
C ARG A 387 -13.85 -8.82 -4.70
N ILE A 388 -13.88 -10.15 -4.86
CA ILE A 388 -13.03 -11.09 -4.10
C ILE A 388 -11.56 -10.86 -4.44
N SER A 389 -11.21 -10.75 -5.73
CA SER A 389 -9.86 -10.42 -6.20
C SER A 389 -9.35 -9.11 -5.59
N GLN A 390 -10.16 -8.06 -5.60
CA GLN A 390 -9.83 -6.77 -4.99
C GLN A 390 -9.59 -6.90 -3.47
N ASN A 391 -10.47 -7.59 -2.73
CA ASN A 391 -10.32 -7.77 -1.29
C ASN A 391 -9.07 -8.59 -0.93
N THR A 392 -8.81 -9.69 -1.65
CA THR A 392 -7.58 -10.50 -1.47
C THR A 392 -6.33 -9.67 -1.75
N MET A 393 -6.32 -8.87 -2.81
CA MET A 393 -5.22 -7.98 -3.17
C MET A 393 -4.91 -6.97 -2.04
N PHE A 394 -5.92 -6.40 -1.37
CA PHE A 394 -5.70 -5.51 -0.22
C PHE A 394 -5.10 -6.25 0.99
N SER A 395 -5.61 -7.42 1.35
CA SER A 395 -5.07 -8.21 2.48
C SER A 395 -3.62 -8.65 2.21
N VAL A 396 -3.35 -9.21 1.03
CA VAL A 396 -2.01 -9.66 0.63
C VAL A 396 -1.03 -8.49 0.49
N ALA A 397 -1.49 -7.30 0.07
CA ALA A 397 -0.67 -6.10 0.06
C ALA A 397 -0.32 -5.61 1.48
N LEU A 398 -1.26 -5.70 2.45
CA LEU A 398 -0.99 -5.35 3.85
C LEU A 398 0.02 -6.32 4.48
N ASP A 399 -0.16 -7.63 4.29
CA ASP A 399 0.79 -8.65 4.77
C ASP A 399 2.19 -8.42 4.17
N ALA A 400 2.28 -8.15 2.86
CA ALA A 400 3.55 -7.85 2.19
C ALA A 400 4.23 -6.58 2.72
N LYS A 401 3.45 -5.54 3.10
CA LYS A 401 3.94 -4.31 3.74
C LYS A 401 4.48 -4.60 5.14
N HIS A 402 3.78 -5.42 5.93
CA HIS A 402 4.25 -5.87 7.24
C HIS A 402 5.58 -6.61 7.11
N SER A 403 5.65 -7.66 6.27
CA SER A 403 6.86 -8.47 6.12
C SER A 403 8.07 -7.66 5.63
N ALA A 404 7.90 -6.68 4.74
CA ALA A 404 9.02 -5.83 4.30
C ALA A 404 9.56 -4.90 5.41
N VAL A 405 8.70 -4.47 6.36
CA VAL A 405 9.12 -3.71 7.55
C VAL A 405 9.73 -4.63 8.62
N GLU A 406 9.20 -5.84 8.75
CA GLU A 406 9.68 -6.89 9.66
C GLU A 406 11.09 -7.37 9.27
N GLU A 407 11.34 -7.60 7.98
CA GLU A 407 12.66 -7.98 7.43
C GLU A 407 13.74 -6.90 7.61
N TRP A 408 13.33 -5.63 7.73
CA TRP A 408 14.24 -4.54 8.09
C TRP A 408 14.63 -4.57 9.57
N GLY A 409 13.84 -5.20 10.44
CA GLY A 409 14.14 -5.42 11.86
C GLY A 409 13.76 -4.29 12.81
N TYR A 410 13.00 -3.29 12.34
CA TYR A 410 12.61 -2.11 13.14
C TYR A 410 11.10 -2.01 13.44
N LEU A 411 10.34 -3.08 13.20
CA LEU A 411 8.90 -3.18 13.43
C LEU A 411 8.48 -2.79 14.86
N GLU A 412 9.24 -3.20 15.89
CA GLU A 412 8.98 -2.89 17.30
C GLU A 412 9.28 -1.43 17.69
N ASN A 413 9.92 -0.65 16.82
CA ASN A 413 10.28 0.74 17.10
C ASN A 413 9.27 1.70 16.44
N GLU A 414 8.18 1.99 17.14
CA GLU A 414 7.10 2.88 16.69
C GLU A 414 7.60 4.23 16.14
N THR A 415 8.66 4.80 16.71
CA THR A 415 9.21 6.11 16.31
C THR A 415 9.97 6.02 14.98
N VAL A 416 10.72 4.95 14.77
CA VAL A 416 11.37 4.66 13.48
C VAL A 416 10.33 4.26 12.44
N LEU A 417 9.38 3.39 12.78
CA LEU A 417 8.29 2.97 11.89
C LEU A 417 7.47 4.17 11.38
N SER A 418 7.05 5.07 12.27
CA SER A 418 6.26 6.26 11.92
C SER A 418 7.05 7.38 11.24
N THR A 419 8.38 7.47 11.43
CA THR A 419 9.17 8.64 10.95
C THR A 419 10.36 8.34 10.04
N HIS A 420 10.49 7.12 9.53
CA HIS A 420 11.52 6.73 8.56
C HIS A 420 10.99 6.65 7.11
N ALA A 421 11.90 6.82 6.14
CA ALA A 421 11.55 6.94 4.73
C ALA A 421 11.23 5.58 4.09
N LEU A 422 11.86 4.50 4.56
CA LEU A 422 11.58 3.13 4.09
C LEU A 422 10.13 2.75 4.38
N SER A 423 9.64 3.01 5.60
CA SER A 423 8.27 2.73 6.00
C SER A 423 7.29 3.35 5.00
N ALA A 424 7.40 4.65 4.74
CA ALA A 424 6.51 5.33 3.81
C ALA A 424 6.64 4.82 2.37
N ALA A 425 7.86 4.51 1.89
CA ALA A 425 8.04 3.91 0.57
C ALA A 425 7.32 2.55 0.46
N VAL A 426 7.46 1.69 1.47
CA VAL A 426 6.77 0.39 1.56
C VAL A 426 5.25 0.57 1.67
N PHE A 427 4.76 1.51 2.50
CA PHE A 427 3.32 1.75 2.65
C PHE A 427 2.66 2.39 1.41
N LEU A 428 3.44 3.01 0.51
CA LEU A 428 2.96 3.52 -0.78
C LEU A 428 2.86 2.44 -1.87
N LEU A 429 3.60 1.32 -1.78
CA LEU A 429 3.52 0.14 -2.67
C LEU A 429 2.24 -0.70 -2.46
#